data_AF-A0A1V5NSI3-F1
#
_entry.id   AF-A0A1V5NSI3-F1
#
_cell.length_a   1.000
_cell.length_b   1.000
_cell.length_c   1.000
_cell.angle_alpha   90.00
_cell.angle_beta   90.00
_cell.angle_gamma   90.00
#
_symmetry.space_group_name_H-M   'P 1'
#
loop_
_entity.id
_entity.type
_entity.pdbx_description
1 polymer ?
#
loop_
_entity_poly.entity_id
_entity_poly.type
_entity_poly.pdbx_seq_one_letter_code
_entity_poly.pdbx_strand_id
1 'polypeptide(L)'
;MADKITVLKERNVVRLMWTAPGNPDGNYFMIERSKNGSQFEFAGYVKDNRNSTTSKYSFIDNGTFKPETWYRISHVDLSGKSSPFGKPVSVTF
;
A
#
# COMPACT_ATOMS: atom_id res chain seq x y z
N MET A 1 1.45 -16.27 -10.14
CA MET A 1 0.53 -15.11 -10.00
C MET A 1 1.40 -13.92 -9.66
N ALA A 2 1.35 -12.84 -10.44
CA ALA A 2 2.16 -11.66 -10.16
C ALA A 2 1.63 -10.96 -8.89
N ASP A 3 2.54 -10.46 -8.05
CA ASP A 3 2.18 -9.72 -6.86
C ASP A 3 1.48 -8.40 -7.24
N LYS A 4 0.32 -8.12 -6.63
CA LYS A 4 -0.47 -6.90 -6.90
C LYS A 4 0.22 -5.60 -6.48
N ILE A 5 1.24 -5.70 -5.63
CA ILE A 5 1.98 -4.57 -5.06
C ILE A 5 3.44 -4.73 -5.51
N THR A 6 3.99 -3.68 -6.10
CA THR A 6 5.42 -3.58 -6.40
C THR A 6 6.07 -2.66 -5.39
N VAL A 7 7.21 -3.09 -4.83
CA VAL A 7 8.03 -2.30 -3.91
C VAL A 7 9.38 -2.01 -4.54
N LEU A 8 9.78 -0.76 -4.56
CA LEU A 8 11.07 -0.31 -5.09
C LEU A 8 11.82 0.43 -3.98
N LYS A 9 13.04 -0.02 -3.70
CA LYS A 9 13.96 0.68 -2.81
C LYS A 9 14.69 1.79 -3.57
N GLU A 10 14.57 3.03 -3.10
CA GLU A 10 15.21 4.21 -3.69
C GLU A 10 16.08 4.89 -2.63
N ARG A 11 17.38 4.54 -2.58
CA ARG A 11 18.33 5.04 -1.56
C ARG A 11 17.86 4.75 -0.12
N ASN A 12 17.25 5.74 0.53
CA ASN A 12 16.77 5.71 1.92
C ASN A 12 15.24 5.70 2.03
N VAL A 13 14.53 5.57 0.91
CA VAL A 13 13.06 5.54 0.87
C VAL A 13 12.59 4.29 0.15
N VAL A 14 11.33 3.93 0.36
CA VAL A 14 10.66 2.85 -0.38
C VAL A 14 9.45 3.42 -1.10
N ARG A 15 9.34 3.12 -2.40
CA ARG A 15 8.18 3.41 -3.22
C ARG A 15 7.32 2.18 -3.36
N LEU A 16 6.07 2.26 -2.93
CA LEU A 16 5.03 1.29 -3.23
C LEU A 16 4.30 1.72 -4.50
N MET A 17 4.01 0.77 -5.37
CA MET A 17 3.25 0.97 -6.61
C MET A 17 2.22 -0.13 -6.79
N TRP A 18 1.00 0.24 -7.17
CA TRP A 18 -0.06 -0.72 -7.46
C TRP A 18 -1.04 -0.15 -8.48
N THR A 19 -1.85 -1.04 -9.05
CA THR A 19 -2.91 -0.68 -10.00
C THR A 19 -4.22 -1.27 -9.49
N ALA A 20 -5.28 -0.47 -9.45
CA ALA A 20 -6.60 -0.92 -9.03
C ALA A 20 -7.67 -0.51 -10.05
N PRO A 21 -8.71 -1.35 -10.26
CA PRO A 21 -9.89 -0.93 -10.98
C PRO A 21 -10.64 0.16 -10.20
N GLY A 22 -11.44 0.96 -10.90
CA GLY A 22 -12.36 1.89 -10.25
C GLY A 22 -13.31 1.16 -9.33
N ASN A 23 -13.50 1.72 -8.14
CA ASN A 23 -14.53 1.30 -7.21
C ASN A 23 -15.38 2.52 -6.84
N PRO A 24 -16.67 2.58 -7.24
CA PRO A 24 -17.55 3.70 -6.92
C PRO A 24 -17.65 3.99 -5.41
N ASP A 25 -17.50 2.97 -4.57
CA ASP A 25 -17.55 3.08 -3.12
C ASP A 25 -16.18 3.34 -2.49
N GLY A 26 -15.11 3.42 -3.29
CA GLY A 26 -13.75 3.56 -2.79
C GLY A 26 -13.43 4.91 -2.17
N ASN A 27 -12.84 4.93 -0.98
CA ASN A 27 -12.45 6.17 -0.33
C ASN A 27 -10.94 6.43 -0.48
N TYR A 28 -10.13 5.49 0.02
CA TYR A 28 -8.68 5.55 -0.06
C TYR A 28 -8.05 4.17 0.08
N PHE A 29 -6.79 4.07 -0.29
CA PHE A 29 -5.91 2.98 0.08
C PHE A 29 -5.15 3.37 1.34
N MET A 30 -5.22 2.54 2.38
CA MET A 30 -4.43 2.66 3.60
C MET A 30 -3.14 1.85 3.43
N ILE A 31 -2.00 2.47 3.71
CA ILE A 31 -0.69 1.85 3.67
C ILE A 31 -0.20 1.73 5.11
N GLU A 32 0.20 0.52 5.47
CA GLU A 32 0.74 0.22 6.78
C GLU A 32 2.08 -0.50 6.61
N ARG A 33 3.00 -0.24 7.54
CA ARG A 33 4.34 -0.83 7.54
C ARG A 33 4.60 -1.62 8.82
N SER A 34 5.55 -2.53 8.79
CA SER A 34 5.90 -3.38 9.94
C SER A 34 7.39 -3.71 9.97
N LYS A 35 7.94 -3.82 11.19
CA LYS A 35 9.30 -4.31 11.45
C LYS A 35 9.39 -5.84 11.39
N ASN A 36 8.29 -6.54 11.63
CA ASN A 36 8.28 -7.98 11.90
C ASN A 36 7.24 -8.77 11.09
N GLY A 37 6.53 -8.11 10.18
CA GLY A 37 5.51 -8.72 9.33
C GLY A 37 4.22 -9.12 10.06
N SER A 38 4.07 -8.82 11.36
CA SER A 38 2.89 -9.18 12.17
C SER A 38 2.19 -7.98 12.78
N GLN A 39 2.95 -7.01 13.31
CA GLN A 39 2.43 -5.77 13.88
C GLN A 39 2.62 -4.64 12.90
N PHE A 40 1.52 -4.15 12.33
CA PHE A 40 1.50 -3.10 11.33
C PHE A 40 1.12 -1.76 11.97
N GLU A 41 1.90 -0.73 11.66
CA GLU A 41 1.62 0.67 12.01
C GLU A 41 1.24 1.46 10.76
N PHE A 42 0.43 2.50 10.95
CA PHE A 42 0.02 3.39 9.87
C PHE A 42 1.23 4.13 9.26
N ALA A 43 1.40 4.01 7.95
CA ALA A 43 2.43 4.73 7.20
C ALA A 43 1.85 5.91 6.41
N GLY A 44 0.63 5.75 5.88
CA GLY A 44 -0.01 6.79 5.09
C GLY A 44 -1.28 6.31 4.39
N TYR A 45 -1.88 7.17 3.58
CA TYR A 45 -2.98 6.79 2.69
C TYR A 45 -2.85 7.47 1.33
N VAL A 46 -3.48 6.88 0.31
CA VAL A 46 -3.61 7.45 -1.03
C VAL A 46 -5.09 7.46 -1.41
N LYS A 47 -5.62 8.63 -1.72
CA LYS A 47 -7.03 8.78 -2.11
C LYS A 47 -7.36 7.93 -3.34
N ASP A 48 -8.50 7.26 -3.31
CA ASP A 48 -8.95 6.43 -4.42
C ASP A 48 -9.59 7.26 -5.53
N ASN A 49 -9.29 6.91 -6.79
CA ASN A 49 -9.88 7.50 -7.99
C ASN A 49 -11.10 6.69 -8.46
N ARG A 50 -12.18 6.81 -7.68
CA ARG A 50 -13.46 6.10 -7.87
C ARG A 50 -14.06 6.15 -9.28
N ASN A 51 -13.85 7.26 -9.98
CA ASN A 51 -14.49 7.53 -11.28
C ASN A 51 -13.67 7.03 -12.48
N SER A 52 -12.53 6.38 -12.23
CA SER A 52 -11.70 5.80 -13.29
C SER A 52 -12.11 4.37 -13.60
N THR A 53 -11.83 3.87 -14.81
CA THR A 53 -11.95 2.42 -15.08
C THR A 53 -10.83 1.66 -14.36
N THR A 54 -9.61 2.21 -14.42
CA THR A 54 -8.41 1.67 -13.77
C THR A 54 -7.47 2.84 -13.47
N SER A 55 -6.85 2.84 -12.30
CA SER A 55 -5.86 3.84 -11.90
C SER A 55 -4.58 3.20 -11.38
N LYS A 56 -3.46 3.89 -11.63
CA LYS A 56 -2.14 3.57 -11.08
C LYS A 56 -1.90 4.46 -9.87
N TYR A 57 -1.39 3.87 -8.81
CA TYR A 57 -1.15 4.54 -7.53
C TYR A 57 0.29 4.35 -7.11
N SER A 58 0.78 5.30 -6.33
CA SER A 58 2.09 5.18 -5.67
C SER A 58 2.11 5.87 -4.33
N PHE A 59 2.96 5.37 -3.43
CA PHE A 59 3.22 5.94 -2.12
C PHE A 59 4.72 5.88 -1.81
N ILE A 60 5.27 6.90 -1.18
CA ILE A 60 6.67 6.94 -0.76
C ILE A 60 6.72 6.88 0.76
N ASP A 61 7.39 5.86 1.30
CA ASP A 61 7.71 5.76 2.72
C ASP A 61 9.15 6.22 2.99
N ASN A 62 9.29 7.23 3.85
CA ASN A 62 10.56 7.75 4.34
C ASN A 62 10.94 7.22 5.73
N GLY A 63 10.03 6.50 6.42
CA GLY A 63 10.23 6.00 7.78
C GLY A 63 10.51 4.50 7.84
N THR A 64 11.19 3.98 6.83
CA THR A 64 11.44 2.55 6.66
C THR A 64 12.33 1.96 7.76
N PHE A 65 12.15 0.67 8.03
CA PHE A 65 12.93 -0.09 9.00
C PHE A 65 14.06 -0.90 8.34
N LYS A 66 15.12 -1.11 9.11
CA LYS A 66 16.27 -1.94 8.73
C LYS A 66 16.34 -3.19 9.63
N PRO A 67 16.82 -4.34 9.12
CA PRO A 67 17.26 -4.56 7.75
C PRO A 67 16.11 -4.75 6.74
N GLU A 68 14.88 -4.97 7.22
CA GLU A 68 13.73 -5.26 6.39
C GLU A 68 12.53 -4.40 6.82
N THR A 69 11.71 -4.00 5.86
CA THR A 69 10.39 -3.43 6.12
C THR A 69 9.32 -4.22 5.40
N TRP A 70 8.27 -4.58 6.12
CA TRP A 70 7.06 -5.19 5.60
C TRP A 70 6.01 -4.13 5.33
N TYR A 71 5.20 -4.32 4.29
CA TYR A 71 4.09 -3.45 3.93
C TYR A 71 2.83 -4.24 3.62
N ARG A 72 1.68 -3.67 3.97
CA ARG A 72 0.39 -4.09 3.47
C ARG A 72 -0.41 -2.88 3.00
N ILE A 73 -1.27 -3.12 2.02
CA ILE A 73 -2.22 -2.11 1.52
C ILE A 73 -3.61 -2.65 1.79
N SER A 74 -4.50 -1.79 2.29
CA SER A 74 -5.93 -2.09 2.41
C SER A 74 -6.73 -1.06 1.63
N HIS A 75 -7.79 -1.48 0.96
CA HIS A 75 -8.78 -0.57 0.38
C HIS A 75 -9.83 -0.24 1.44
N VAL A 76 -10.12 1.04 1.63
CA VAL A 76 -11.13 1.54 2.56
C VAL A 76 -12.24 2.19 1.76
N ASP A 77 -13.48 1.79 2.01
CA ASP A 77 -14.66 2.35 1.36
C ASP A 77 -15.21 3.59 2.09
N LEU A 78 -16.24 4.21 1.51
CA LEU A 78 -16.87 5.42 2.06
C LEU A 78 -17.58 5.20 3.40
N SER A 79 -17.91 3.95 3.74
CA SER A 79 -18.48 3.59 5.05
C SER A 79 -17.40 3.35 6.12
N GLY A 80 -16.12 3.36 5.72
CA GLY A 80 -14.98 3.07 6.58
C GLY A 80 -14.63 1.59 6.68
N LYS A 81 -15.29 0.71 5.92
CA LYS A 81 -14.95 -0.71 5.90
C LYS A 81 -13.64 -0.90 5.14
N SER A 82 -12.73 -1.66 5.74
CA SER A 82 -11.40 -1.96 5.21
C SER A 82 -11.34 -3.39 4.67
N SER A 83 -10.70 -3.57 3.51
CA SER A 83 -10.46 -4.88 2.88
C SER A 83 -9.01 -4.98 2.39
N PRO A 84 -8.32 -6.12 2.59
CA PRO A 84 -6.94 -6.29 2.14
C PRO A 84 -6.80 -6.12 0.62
N PHE A 85 -5.81 -5.35 0.19
CA PHE A 85 -5.44 -5.21 -1.22
C PHE A 85 -4.21 -6.05 -1.54
N GLY A 86 -4.44 -7.30 -1.98
CA GLY A 86 -3.35 -8.24 -2.25
C GLY A 86 -2.70 -8.81 -0.98
N LYS A 87 -1.53 -9.44 -1.15
CA LYS A 87 -0.76 -9.99 -0.03
C LYS A 87 0.26 -8.95 0.47
N PRO A 88 0.62 -8.97 1.77
CA PRO A 88 1.75 -8.19 2.26
C PRO A 88 3.04 -8.52 1.50
N VAL A 89 3.91 -7.52 1.39
CA VAL A 89 5.21 -7.59 0.69
C VAL A 89 6.30 -7.02 1.58
N SER A 90 7.54 -7.45 1.42
CA SER A 90 8.68 -6.92 2.17
C SER A 90 9.79 -6.43 1.25
N VAL A 91 10.69 -5.62 1.81
CA VAL A 91 11.88 -5.11 1.13
C VAL A 91 13.05 -5.05 2.10
N THR A 92 14.22 -5.51 1.65
CA THR A 92 15.46 -5.53 2.43
C THR A 92 16.40 -4.40 2.02
N PHE A 93 17.06 -3.79 3.01
CA PHE A 93 17.99 -2.66 2.86
C PHE A 93 19.45 -3.05 2.86
#